data_AF-A0A7S0IY98-F1
#
_entry.id   AF-A0A7S0IY98-F1
#
_cell.length_a   1.000
_cell.length_b   1.000
_cell.length_c   1.000
_cell.angle_alpha   90.00
_cell.angle_beta   90.00
_cell.angle_gamma   90.00
#
_symmetry.space_group_name_H-M   'P 1'
#
loop_
_entity.id
_entity.type
_entity.pdbx_description
1 polymer ?
#
loop_
_entity_poly.entity_id
_entity_poly.type
_entity_poly.pdbx_seq_one_letter_code
_entity_poly.pdbx_strand_id
1 'polypeptide(L)'
;EAHEIEGNVADCLGLYRLVDNRLVNGRPAWRHTRLLDKWLAWNGSTAWNVQSESNLGKTKGWLQLLDKSAALPHISAATWEAWDGTGWLKQSQLGCHAARLDELPAPTALMLESPKIDSEANGCLGLYALVQGRIVNGKPVWRNTGRPNRWLSFNGDNAWNAQSEANLGKSRGWLQLLDKGCHTPDLSTVVWDAADGKGGWMKVPQLTVKVADPKELPPPTAIRLECSSSMSGTAAHFLGTYKLVMDKVINERPCYRHVLSVGRWLAYNGDNAWNAQSEASLGLKRGW
;
A
#
# COMPACT_ATOMS: atom_id res chain seq x y z
N GLU A 1 20.54 25.81 -2.08
CA GLU A 1 19.15 25.34 -2.30
C GLU A 1 18.73 24.39 -1.18
N ALA A 2 18.43 24.95 -0.01
CA ALA A 2 17.83 24.23 1.11
C ALA A 2 16.31 24.42 1.03
N HIS A 3 15.66 23.67 0.14
CA HIS A 3 14.21 23.48 0.24
C HIS A 3 13.96 22.24 1.08
N GLU A 4 13.11 22.45 2.08
CA GLU A 4 12.81 21.60 3.23
C GLU A 4 12.71 20.12 2.86
N ILE A 5 13.46 19.30 3.60
CA ILE A 5 13.13 17.88 3.69
C ILE A 5 11.90 17.80 4.61
N GLU A 6 10.71 18.02 4.06
CA GLU A 6 9.46 17.95 4.82
C GLU A 6 9.25 16.53 5.36
N GLY A 7 9.28 16.36 6.67
CA GLY A 7 8.97 15.09 7.34
C GLY A 7 9.82 14.83 8.58
N ASN A 8 9.29 14.00 9.48
CA ASN A 8 9.98 13.63 10.71
C ASN A 8 10.90 12.43 10.47
N VAL A 9 12.15 12.49 10.95
CA VAL A 9 13.08 11.34 10.95
C VAL A 9 12.47 10.12 11.62
N ALA A 10 11.67 10.30 12.68
CA ALA A 10 10.99 9.20 13.36
C ALA A 10 10.02 8.44 12.44
N ASP A 11 9.40 9.11 11.48
CA ASP A 11 8.51 8.48 10.49
C ASP A 11 9.28 7.63 9.46
N CYS A 12 10.60 7.78 9.38
CA CYS A 12 11.46 6.98 8.50
C CYS A 12 11.83 5.61 9.11
N LEU A 13 11.46 5.37 10.36
CA LEU A 13 11.70 4.09 11.03
C LEU A 13 10.53 3.14 10.77
N GLY A 14 10.86 1.87 10.53
CA GLY A 14 9.87 0.82 10.34
C GLY A 14 10.28 -0.19 9.28
N LEU A 15 9.28 -0.89 8.74
CA LEU A 15 9.48 -1.93 7.75
C LEU A 15 9.49 -1.36 6.33
N TYR A 16 10.47 -1.82 5.55
CA TYR A 16 10.62 -1.50 4.14
C TYR A 16 10.53 -2.79 3.33
N ARG A 17 9.68 -2.79 2.30
CA ARG A 17 9.47 -3.92 1.40
C ARG A 17 10.28 -3.70 0.13
N LEU A 18 10.98 -4.74 -0.33
CA LEU A 18 11.66 -4.70 -1.62
C LEU A 18 10.62 -4.45 -2.72
N VAL A 19 10.93 -3.55 -3.66
CA VAL A 19 10.10 -3.36 -4.85
C VAL A 19 10.72 -4.14 -5.99
N ASP A 20 10.05 -5.20 -6.43
CA ASP A 20 10.57 -6.10 -7.44
C ASP A 20 10.92 -5.37 -8.73
N ASN A 21 12.06 -5.74 -9.32
CA ASN A 21 12.61 -5.15 -10.54
C ASN A 21 12.85 -3.63 -10.47
N ARG A 22 12.81 -3.01 -9.28
CA ARG A 22 13.12 -1.60 -9.11
C ARG A 22 14.57 -1.42 -8.68
N LEU A 23 15.40 -0.99 -9.64
CA LEU A 23 16.75 -0.53 -9.36
C LEU A 23 16.80 1.00 -9.35
N VAL A 24 17.47 1.56 -8.34
CA VAL A 24 17.78 2.99 -8.24
C VAL A 24 19.29 3.09 -8.23
N ASN A 25 19.85 3.80 -9.22
CA ASN A 25 21.30 3.89 -9.43
C ASN A 25 21.99 2.52 -9.43
N GLY A 26 21.37 1.53 -10.08
CA GLY A 26 21.91 0.18 -10.24
C GLY A 26 21.82 -0.72 -9.00
N ARG A 27 21.17 -0.28 -7.92
CA ARG A 27 20.98 -1.09 -6.70
C ARG A 27 19.50 -1.26 -6.34
N PRO A 28 19.12 -2.31 -5.60
CA PRO A 28 17.72 -2.52 -5.21
C PRO A 28 17.18 -1.35 -4.38
N ALA A 29 15.87 -1.13 -4.46
CA ALA A 29 15.17 -0.12 -3.69
C ALA A 29 14.03 -0.74 -2.89
N TRP A 30 13.85 -0.26 -1.66
CA TRP A 30 12.76 -0.67 -0.80
C TRP A 30 11.84 0.50 -0.50
N ARG A 31 10.54 0.24 -0.42
CA ARG A 31 9.51 1.22 -0.09
C ARG A 31 8.98 0.96 1.31
N HIS A 32 8.79 1.99 2.11
CA HIS A 32 8.22 1.87 3.44
C HIS A 32 6.79 1.31 3.34
N THR A 33 6.46 0.33 4.19
CA THR A 33 5.18 -0.41 4.09
C THR A 33 3.94 0.43 4.45
N ARG A 34 4.10 1.39 5.38
CA ARG A 34 3.06 2.36 5.78
C ARG A 34 3.09 3.70 5.02
N LEU A 35 4.27 4.31 4.88
CA LEU A 35 4.42 5.64 4.28
C LEU A 35 4.99 5.54 2.88
N LEU A 36 4.12 5.47 1.88
CA LEU A 36 4.48 5.13 0.50
C LEU A 36 5.41 6.16 -0.19
N ASP A 37 5.55 7.37 0.34
CA ASP A 37 6.55 8.33 -0.15
C ASP A 37 7.97 8.03 0.36
N LYS A 38 8.14 7.18 1.37
CA LYS A 38 9.45 6.91 1.99
C LYS A 38 10.11 5.70 1.33
N TRP A 39 11.33 5.91 0.85
CA TRP A 39 12.14 4.90 0.16
C TRP A 39 13.52 4.76 0.77
N LEU A 40 14.03 3.54 0.83
CA LEU A 40 15.42 3.23 1.11
C LEU A 40 16.10 2.85 -0.22
N ALA A 41 17.05 3.66 -0.67
CA ALA A 41 17.73 3.45 -1.95
C ALA A 41 19.14 4.05 -1.99
N TRP A 42 19.95 3.56 -2.93
CA TRP A 42 21.31 4.04 -3.16
C TRP A 42 21.31 5.39 -3.89
N ASN A 43 22.06 6.37 -3.38
CA ASN A 43 22.14 7.71 -3.98
C ASN A 43 23.07 7.83 -5.20
N GLY A 44 23.67 6.72 -5.63
CA GLY A 44 24.53 6.69 -6.80
C GLY A 44 26.00 7.03 -6.53
N SER A 45 26.36 7.53 -5.35
CA SER A 45 27.72 7.99 -5.05
C SER A 45 28.31 7.43 -3.77
N THR A 46 27.71 7.73 -2.62
CA THR A 46 28.36 7.58 -1.31
C THR A 46 27.50 6.90 -0.25
N ALA A 47 26.17 6.90 -0.39
CA ALA A 47 25.30 6.48 0.69
C ALA A 47 24.04 5.72 0.24
N TRP A 48 23.56 4.89 1.15
CA TRP A 48 22.16 4.50 1.19
C TRP A 48 21.37 5.59 1.91
N ASN A 49 20.27 6.04 1.32
CA ASN A 49 19.43 7.10 1.88
C ASN A 49 18.01 6.62 2.10
N VAL A 50 17.42 7.03 3.22
CA VAL A 50 15.96 7.08 3.37
C VAL A 50 15.47 8.44 2.90
N GLN A 51 14.64 8.45 1.86
CA GLN A 51 14.34 9.64 1.06
C GLN A 51 12.92 9.62 0.49
N SER A 52 12.41 10.78 0.07
CA SER A 52 11.10 10.89 -0.58
C SER A 52 11.13 10.23 -1.95
N GLU A 53 9.96 9.91 -2.50
CA GLU A 53 9.84 9.37 -3.85
C GLU A 53 10.37 10.39 -4.89
N SER A 54 10.12 11.68 -4.66
CA SER A 54 10.63 12.78 -5.50
C SER A 54 12.15 12.98 -5.46
N ASN A 55 12.81 12.46 -4.41
CA ASN A 55 14.25 12.53 -4.24
C ASN A 55 14.97 11.23 -4.57
N LEU A 56 14.25 10.18 -4.96
CA LEU A 56 14.78 8.83 -5.12
C LEU A 56 16.09 8.79 -5.94
N GLY A 57 17.16 8.33 -5.30
CA GLY A 57 18.48 8.21 -5.89
C GLY A 57 19.32 9.48 -5.86
N LYS A 58 18.87 10.54 -5.18
CA LYS A 58 19.64 11.77 -4.94
C LYS A 58 20.31 11.70 -3.56
N THR A 59 21.18 12.66 -3.27
CA THR A 59 21.85 12.82 -1.97
C THR A 59 20.98 13.52 -0.91
N LYS A 60 19.66 13.58 -1.12
CA LYS A 60 18.68 14.22 -0.21
C LYS A 60 17.84 13.15 0.49
N GLY A 61 17.65 13.26 1.79
CA GLY A 61 16.84 12.34 2.57
C GLY A 61 16.84 12.69 4.06
N TRP A 62 16.15 11.89 4.87
CA TRP A 62 16.09 12.06 6.32
C TRP A 62 17.15 11.22 7.05
N LEU A 63 17.53 10.07 6.47
CA LEU A 63 18.57 9.19 7.00
C LEU A 63 19.60 8.88 5.92
N GLN A 64 20.86 8.73 6.33
CA GLN A 64 21.92 8.26 5.45
C GLN A 64 22.86 7.27 6.13
N LEU A 65 23.37 6.34 5.33
CA LEU A 65 24.41 5.39 5.70
C LEU A 65 25.57 5.57 4.71
N LEU A 66 26.62 6.25 5.16
CA LEU A 66 27.81 6.56 4.38
C LEU A 66 28.74 5.34 4.26
N ASP A 67 28.29 4.34 3.52
CA ASP A 67 29.07 3.14 3.23
C ASP A 67 28.96 2.77 1.74
N LYS A 68 29.99 3.11 0.98
CA LYS A 68 30.05 2.86 -0.46
C LYS A 68 30.29 1.39 -0.80
N SER A 69 31.01 0.66 0.04
CA SER A 69 31.36 -0.74 -0.20
C SER A 69 30.20 -1.67 0.16
N ALA A 70 29.31 -1.26 1.07
CA ALA A 70 28.12 -2.02 1.41
C ALA A 70 27.17 -2.16 0.21
N ALA A 71 27.15 -3.36 -0.39
CA ALA A 71 26.25 -3.72 -1.49
C ALA A 71 24.76 -3.68 -1.10
N LEU A 72 24.44 -3.81 0.20
CA LEU A 72 23.11 -3.69 0.78
C LEU A 72 23.22 -2.93 2.12
N PRO A 73 22.18 -2.21 2.56
CA PRO A 73 22.28 -1.38 3.76
C PRO A 73 22.42 -2.19 5.06
N HIS A 74 21.80 -3.37 5.14
CA HIS A 74 21.79 -4.19 6.36
C HIS A 74 23.11 -4.94 6.66
N ILE A 75 24.04 -5.00 5.70
CA ILE A 75 25.34 -5.65 5.88
C ILE A 75 26.42 -4.69 6.40
N SER A 76 26.14 -3.38 6.37
CA SER A 76 27.09 -2.36 6.82
C SER A 76 27.17 -2.30 8.34
N ALA A 77 28.38 -2.10 8.85
CA ALA A 77 28.63 -1.76 10.26
C ALA A 77 28.78 -0.24 10.49
N ALA A 78 28.66 0.58 9.44
CA ALA A 78 28.79 2.03 9.55
C ALA A 78 27.62 2.63 10.35
N THR A 79 27.88 3.72 11.04
CA THR A 79 26.86 4.43 11.81
C THR A 79 25.94 5.22 10.89
N TRP A 80 24.63 5.06 11.06
CA TRP A 80 23.64 5.87 10.37
C TRP A 80 23.67 7.32 10.86
N GLU A 81 23.32 8.25 9.98
CA GLU A 81 23.17 9.66 10.30
C GLU A 81 21.74 10.12 10.01
N ALA A 82 21.23 11.03 10.82
CA ALA A 82 19.91 11.64 10.68
C ALA A 82 20.04 13.14 10.41
N TRP A 83 19.20 13.65 9.50
CA TRP A 83 19.13 15.09 9.22
C TRP A 83 18.31 15.79 10.31
N ASP A 84 18.88 16.80 10.96
CA ASP A 84 18.21 17.58 12.03
C ASP A 84 17.56 18.88 11.55
N GLY A 85 17.58 19.14 10.24
CA GLY A 85 17.16 20.40 9.62
C GLY A 85 18.34 21.28 9.20
N THR A 86 19.50 21.13 9.84
CA THR A 86 20.71 21.93 9.62
C THR A 86 21.93 21.11 9.22
N GLY A 87 22.02 19.87 9.70
CA GLY A 87 23.16 19.00 9.50
C GLY A 87 22.83 17.52 9.74
N TRP A 88 23.81 16.67 9.45
CA TRP A 88 23.75 15.24 9.68
C TRP A 88 24.34 14.88 11.04
N LEU A 89 23.54 14.24 11.89
CA LEU A 89 23.94 13.80 13.22
C LEU A 89 24.07 12.28 13.27
N LYS A 90 25.19 11.77 13.80
CA LYS A 90 25.41 10.33 14.00
C LYS A 90 24.42 9.74 15.00
N GLN A 91 23.84 8.60 14.64
CA GLN A 91 22.84 7.89 15.43
C GLN A 91 23.33 6.46 15.72
N SER A 92 24.04 6.28 16.83
CA SER A 92 24.64 4.98 17.20
C SER A 92 23.63 3.88 17.49
N GLN A 93 22.38 4.24 17.77
CA GLN A 93 21.28 3.30 18.04
C GLN A 93 20.48 2.93 16.79
N LEU A 94 20.73 3.58 15.64
CA LEU A 94 20.06 3.25 14.39
C LEU A 94 20.82 2.14 13.66
N GLY A 95 20.07 1.13 13.23
CA GLY A 95 20.56 -0.01 12.47
C GLY A 95 19.61 -0.39 11.34
N CYS A 96 20.11 -1.19 10.41
CA CYS A 96 19.31 -1.79 9.34
C CYS A 96 19.48 -3.30 9.43
N HIS A 97 18.37 -4.02 9.49
CA HIS A 97 18.35 -5.47 9.63
C HIS A 97 17.39 -6.09 8.62
N ALA A 98 17.70 -7.30 8.17
CA ALA A 98 16.76 -8.06 7.36
C ALA A 98 15.53 -8.42 8.22
N ALA A 99 14.36 -7.95 7.83
CA ALA A 99 13.10 -8.28 8.48
C ALA A 99 12.63 -9.69 8.10
N ARG A 100 11.87 -10.34 8.99
CA ARG A 100 11.25 -11.62 8.66
C ARG A 100 9.98 -11.39 7.82
N LEU A 101 9.68 -12.31 6.91
CA LEU A 101 8.54 -12.15 6.00
C LEU A 101 7.19 -12.16 6.72
N ASP A 102 7.08 -12.81 7.87
CA ASP A 102 5.89 -12.84 8.73
C ASP A 102 5.65 -11.53 9.50
N GLU A 103 6.64 -10.62 9.52
CA GLU A 103 6.51 -9.28 10.10
C GLU A 103 5.92 -8.28 9.10
N LEU A 104 5.95 -8.60 7.79
CA LEU A 104 5.43 -7.71 6.77
C LEU A 104 3.90 -7.59 6.89
N PRO A 105 3.36 -6.35 6.95
CA PRO A 105 1.93 -6.17 6.90
C PRO A 105 1.39 -6.62 5.53
N ALA A 106 0.13 -7.02 5.53
CA ALA A 106 -0.62 -7.31 4.33
C ALA A 106 -0.59 -6.11 3.37
N PRO A 107 -0.21 -6.30 2.09
CA PRO A 107 -0.25 -5.22 1.10
C PRO A 107 -1.66 -4.64 0.95
N THR A 108 -1.76 -3.31 0.87
CA THR A 108 -3.05 -2.64 0.62
C THR A 108 -3.62 -2.98 -0.75
N ALA A 109 -2.75 -3.25 -1.73
CA ALA A 109 -3.13 -3.58 -3.09
C ALA A 109 -2.30 -4.77 -3.61
N LEU A 110 -2.97 -5.70 -4.29
CA LEU A 110 -2.34 -6.82 -4.98
C LEU A 110 -2.79 -6.83 -6.44
N MET A 111 -1.88 -7.16 -7.34
CA MET A 111 -2.16 -7.38 -8.76
C MET A 111 -1.99 -8.85 -9.09
N LEU A 112 -3.06 -9.49 -9.58
CA LEU A 112 -3.03 -10.85 -10.13
C LEU A 112 -2.88 -10.77 -11.65
N GLU A 113 -1.74 -11.19 -12.16
CA GLU A 113 -1.35 -11.04 -13.58
C GLU A 113 -1.04 -12.39 -14.23
N SER A 114 -1.55 -12.60 -15.43
CA SER A 114 -1.18 -13.69 -16.35
C SER A 114 -1.56 -13.26 -17.77
N PRO A 115 -0.82 -13.63 -18.84
CA PRO A 115 -1.16 -13.21 -20.21
C PRO A 115 -2.57 -13.64 -20.65
N LYS A 116 -2.97 -14.87 -20.31
CA LYS A 116 -4.33 -15.39 -20.49
C LYS A 116 -4.48 -16.69 -19.69
N ILE A 117 -5.67 -16.93 -19.16
CA ILE A 117 -6.08 -18.24 -18.65
C ILE A 117 -7.28 -18.71 -19.47
N ASP A 118 -7.21 -19.88 -20.09
CA ASP A 118 -8.30 -20.39 -20.95
C ASP A 118 -9.44 -21.02 -20.14
N SER A 119 -9.96 -20.28 -19.15
CA SER A 119 -11.12 -20.66 -18.34
C SER A 119 -11.74 -19.45 -17.62
N GLU A 120 -12.84 -19.68 -16.90
CA GLU A 120 -13.48 -18.67 -16.02
C GLU A 120 -12.53 -18.07 -14.96
N ALA A 121 -11.41 -18.76 -14.68
CA ALA A 121 -10.37 -18.26 -13.80
C ALA A 121 -9.70 -16.97 -14.32
N ASN A 122 -9.76 -16.71 -15.63
CA ASN A 122 -9.32 -15.42 -16.20
C ASN A 122 -10.06 -14.24 -15.59
N GLY A 123 -11.32 -14.43 -15.17
CA GLY A 123 -12.10 -13.42 -14.47
C GLY A 123 -11.60 -13.09 -13.06
N CYS A 124 -10.57 -13.77 -12.55
CA CYS A 124 -9.92 -13.48 -11.27
C CYS A 124 -8.63 -12.65 -11.43
N LEU A 125 -8.22 -12.31 -12.66
CA LEU A 125 -7.08 -11.42 -12.87
C LEU A 125 -7.44 -9.97 -12.56
N GLY A 126 -6.41 -9.16 -12.34
CA GLY A 126 -6.52 -7.72 -12.10
C GLY A 126 -6.22 -7.30 -10.67
N LEU A 127 -6.64 -6.08 -10.36
CA LEU A 127 -6.31 -5.38 -9.12
C LEU A 127 -7.25 -5.79 -7.97
N TYR A 128 -6.65 -6.01 -6.81
CA TYR A 128 -7.31 -6.42 -5.58
C TYR A 128 -7.01 -5.44 -4.46
N ALA A 129 -8.04 -4.95 -3.78
CA ALA A 129 -7.93 -4.07 -2.61
C ALA A 129 -8.03 -4.88 -1.32
N LEU A 130 -7.15 -4.63 -0.37
CA LEU A 130 -7.22 -5.20 0.97
C LEU A 130 -8.50 -4.72 1.67
N VAL A 131 -9.27 -5.65 2.23
CA VAL A 131 -10.44 -5.30 3.04
C VAL A 131 -9.98 -5.10 4.48
N GLN A 132 -9.75 -3.84 4.83
CA GLN A 132 -9.20 -3.44 6.14
C GLN A 132 -10.00 -4.04 7.30
N GLY A 133 -9.28 -4.64 8.26
CA GLY A 133 -9.84 -5.27 9.45
C GLY A 133 -10.56 -6.61 9.21
N ARG A 134 -10.75 -7.04 7.96
CA ARG A 134 -11.40 -8.33 7.67
C ARG A 134 -10.34 -9.45 7.63
N ILE A 135 -10.56 -10.46 8.45
CA ILE A 135 -9.72 -11.66 8.53
C ILE A 135 -10.59 -12.88 8.21
N VAL A 136 -10.09 -13.77 7.36
CA VAL A 136 -10.73 -15.06 7.02
C VAL A 136 -9.72 -16.16 7.28
N ASN A 137 -10.09 -17.12 8.14
CA ASN A 137 -9.23 -18.21 8.57
C ASN A 137 -7.83 -17.75 9.05
N GLY A 138 -7.81 -16.68 9.85
CA GLY A 138 -6.58 -16.12 10.43
C GLY A 138 -5.69 -15.34 9.46
N LYS A 139 -6.10 -15.14 8.21
CA LYS A 139 -5.33 -14.40 7.21
C LYS A 139 -6.10 -13.22 6.60
N PRO A 140 -5.41 -12.18 6.09
CA PRO A 140 -6.03 -11.06 5.39
C PRO A 140 -6.82 -11.51 4.16
N VAL A 141 -7.74 -10.66 3.70
CA VAL A 141 -8.57 -10.90 2.53
C VAL A 141 -8.60 -9.68 1.61
N TRP A 142 -8.51 -9.93 0.30
CA TRP A 142 -8.63 -8.89 -0.71
C TRP A 142 -9.86 -9.10 -1.60
N ARG A 143 -10.39 -8.00 -2.11
CA ARG A 143 -11.52 -7.96 -3.04
C ARG A 143 -11.08 -7.36 -4.37
N ASN A 144 -11.42 -8.01 -5.48
CA ASN A 144 -11.13 -7.51 -6.82
C ASN A 144 -11.89 -6.20 -7.06
N THR A 145 -11.20 -5.19 -7.59
CA THR A 145 -11.76 -3.84 -7.78
C THR A 145 -12.69 -3.74 -8.99
N GLY A 146 -12.46 -4.53 -10.04
CA GLY A 146 -13.30 -4.57 -11.23
C GLY A 146 -14.45 -5.58 -11.16
N ARG A 147 -14.32 -6.62 -10.31
CA ARG A 147 -15.30 -7.70 -10.16
C ARG A 147 -15.57 -7.97 -8.68
N PRO A 148 -16.51 -7.25 -8.05
CA PRO A 148 -16.72 -7.30 -6.59
C PRO A 148 -17.12 -8.67 -6.00
N ASN A 149 -17.52 -9.65 -6.82
CA ASN A 149 -17.75 -11.04 -6.40
C ASN A 149 -16.50 -11.92 -6.60
N ARG A 150 -15.31 -11.35 -6.73
CA ARG A 150 -14.03 -12.06 -6.76
C ARG A 150 -13.21 -11.62 -5.55
N TRP A 151 -12.82 -12.60 -4.77
CA TRP A 151 -12.13 -12.43 -3.51
C TRP A 151 -10.90 -13.31 -3.47
N LEU A 152 -9.86 -12.87 -2.78
CA LEU A 152 -8.63 -13.62 -2.55
C LEU A 152 -8.51 -13.86 -1.05
N SER A 153 -8.63 -15.12 -0.60
CA SER A 153 -8.55 -15.46 0.83
C SER A 153 -7.96 -16.85 1.05
N PHE A 154 -7.47 -17.09 2.27
CA PHE A 154 -6.99 -18.40 2.69
C PHE A 154 -8.16 -19.35 3.02
N ASN A 155 -8.10 -20.60 2.57
CA ASN A 155 -9.14 -21.62 2.81
C ASN A 155 -9.11 -22.23 4.22
N GLY A 156 -8.12 -21.87 5.04
CA GLY A 156 -7.99 -22.35 6.42
C GLY A 156 -7.26 -23.69 6.55
N ASP A 157 -6.85 -24.29 5.44
CA ASP A 157 -6.11 -25.55 5.45
C ASP A 157 -4.73 -25.41 4.80
N ASN A 158 -4.71 -25.22 3.48
CA ASN A 158 -3.48 -25.37 2.70
C ASN A 158 -3.36 -24.42 1.51
N ALA A 159 -4.36 -23.59 1.23
CA ALA A 159 -4.38 -22.81 0.00
C ALA A 159 -4.91 -21.38 0.16
N TRP A 160 -4.34 -20.49 -0.65
CA TRP A 160 -5.01 -19.24 -1.03
C TRP A 160 -5.90 -19.48 -2.24
N ASN A 161 -7.12 -18.96 -2.23
CA ASN A 161 -8.07 -19.14 -3.31
C ASN A 161 -8.59 -17.80 -3.85
N ALA A 162 -8.65 -17.68 -5.17
CA ALA A 162 -9.52 -16.69 -5.82
C ALA A 162 -10.92 -17.28 -5.98
N GLN A 163 -11.91 -16.69 -5.32
CA GLN A 163 -13.22 -17.31 -5.09
C GLN A 163 -14.36 -16.31 -5.00
N SER A 164 -15.59 -16.82 -4.98
CA SER A 164 -16.79 -16.00 -4.78
C SER A 164 -16.93 -15.58 -3.33
N GLU A 165 -17.73 -14.55 -3.07
CA GLU A 165 -18.00 -14.10 -1.70
C GLU A 165 -18.66 -15.20 -0.86
N ALA A 166 -19.61 -15.95 -1.45
CA ALA A 166 -20.31 -17.06 -0.78
C ALA A 166 -19.40 -18.25 -0.40
N ASN A 167 -18.22 -18.33 -1.01
CA ASN A 167 -17.23 -19.37 -0.75
C ASN A 167 -16.04 -18.89 0.08
N LEU A 168 -16.05 -17.64 0.58
CA LEU A 168 -14.97 -17.10 1.40
C LEU A 168 -14.54 -18.08 2.49
N GLY A 169 -13.24 -18.38 2.50
CA GLY A 169 -12.62 -19.29 3.47
C GLY A 169 -12.87 -20.78 3.23
N LYS A 170 -13.48 -21.19 2.11
CA LYS A 170 -13.67 -22.60 1.75
C LYS A 170 -12.64 -23.04 0.71
N SER A 171 -12.40 -24.35 0.60
CA SER A 171 -11.56 -24.94 -0.45
C SER A 171 -12.29 -25.00 -1.80
N ARG A 172 -12.78 -23.87 -2.29
CA ARG A 172 -13.53 -23.75 -3.55
C ARG A 172 -13.24 -22.42 -4.23
N GLY A 173 -12.81 -22.44 -5.48
CA GLY A 173 -12.56 -21.22 -6.22
C GLY A 173 -12.21 -21.50 -7.67
N TRP A 174 -11.79 -20.45 -8.36
CA TRP A 174 -11.30 -20.54 -9.74
C TRP A 174 -9.78 -20.59 -9.82
N LEU A 175 -9.08 -20.06 -8.82
CA LEU A 175 -7.64 -20.17 -8.66
C LEU A 175 -7.31 -20.73 -7.29
N GLN A 176 -6.22 -21.49 -7.20
CA GLN A 176 -5.64 -21.92 -5.94
C GLN A 176 -4.11 -21.83 -5.95
N LEU A 177 -3.55 -21.46 -4.82
CA LEU A 177 -2.13 -21.49 -4.53
C LEU A 177 -1.93 -22.38 -3.32
N LEU A 178 -1.38 -23.57 -3.54
CA LEU A 178 -1.16 -24.60 -2.51
C LEU A 178 0.11 -24.29 -1.70
N ASP A 179 0.09 -23.18 -0.97
CA ASP A 179 1.14 -22.78 -0.04
C ASP A 179 0.54 -22.45 1.33
N LYS A 180 0.57 -23.44 2.22
CA LYS A 180 0.05 -23.35 3.59
C LYS A 180 0.80 -22.33 4.45
N GLY A 181 2.12 -22.27 4.28
CA GLY A 181 3.01 -21.44 5.08
C GLY A 181 2.96 -19.96 4.69
N CYS A 182 2.57 -19.67 3.45
CA CYS A 182 2.55 -18.32 2.90
C CYS A 182 1.63 -17.36 3.68
N HIS A 183 2.21 -16.27 4.22
CA HIS A 183 1.49 -15.24 4.97
C HIS A 183 0.60 -14.36 4.09
N THR A 184 1.07 -14.02 2.90
CA THR A 184 0.32 -13.31 1.85
C THR A 184 0.76 -13.79 0.47
N PRO A 185 -0.16 -13.96 -0.49
CA PRO A 185 0.11 -14.69 -1.73
C PRO A 185 1.21 -14.09 -2.63
N ASP A 186 1.54 -12.80 -2.48
CA ASP A 186 2.68 -12.15 -3.16
C ASP A 186 4.05 -12.70 -2.75
N LEU A 187 4.13 -13.35 -1.59
CA LEU A 187 5.40 -13.87 -1.05
C LEU A 187 5.70 -15.31 -1.49
N SER A 188 4.74 -15.99 -2.13
CA SER A 188 4.90 -17.38 -2.55
C SER A 188 5.53 -17.49 -3.92
N THR A 189 6.43 -18.45 -4.08
CA THR A 189 7.00 -18.87 -5.38
C THR A 189 6.31 -20.11 -5.96
N VAL A 190 5.34 -20.69 -5.25
CA VAL A 190 4.57 -21.86 -5.70
C VAL A 190 3.73 -21.51 -6.92
N VAL A 191 3.67 -22.44 -7.88
CA VAL A 191 2.85 -22.30 -9.09
C VAL A 191 1.37 -22.40 -8.75
N TRP A 192 0.61 -21.40 -9.21
CA TRP A 192 -0.85 -21.37 -9.11
C TRP A 192 -1.51 -22.42 -10.01
N ASP A 193 -2.65 -22.92 -9.55
CA ASP A 193 -3.56 -23.72 -10.35
C ASP A 193 -4.82 -22.92 -10.69
N ALA A 194 -5.37 -23.15 -11.88
CA ALA A 194 -6.66 -22.65 -12.31
C ALA A 194 -7.64 -23.81 -12.51
N ALA A 195 -8.92 -23.57 -12.21
CA ALA A 195 -9.98 -24.51 -12.54
C ALA A 195 -10.07 -24.67 -14.07
N ASP A 196 -10.11 -25.91 -14.56
CA ASP A 196 -10.12 -26.25 -15.99
C ASP A 196 -11.53 -26.21 -16.62
N GLY A 197 -12.56 -25.91 -15.83
CA GLY A 197 -13.97 -25.91 -16.25
C GLY A 197 -14.60 -27.30 -16.39
N LYS A 198 -13.84 -28.37 -16.15
CA LYS A 198 -14.25 -29.79 -16.24
C LYS A 198 -14.20 -30.51 -14.89
N GLY A 199 -13.98 -29.76 -13.81
CA GLY A 199 -13.87 -30.28 -12.45
C GLY A 199 -12.44 -30.59 -12.01
N GLY A 200 -11.45 -30.31 -12.84
CA GLY A 200 -10.02 -30.45 -12.55
C GLY A 200 -9.31 -29.10 -12.37
N TRP A 201 -7.99 -29.21 -12.19
CA TRP A 201 -7.08 -28.09 -12.01
C TRP A 201 -5.94 -28.17 -13.02
N MET A 202 -5.54 -27.03 -13.57
CA MET A 202 -4.40 -26.90 -14.49
C MET A 202 -3.38 -25.91 -13.93
N LYS A 203 -2.09 -26.22 -14.08
CA LYS A 203 -0.98 -25.34 -13.64
C LYS A 203 -0.93 -24.08 -14.51
N VAL A 204 -0.74 -22.92 -13.89
CA VAL A 204 -0.58 -21.63 -14.56
C VAL A 204 0.73 -20.97 -14.13
N PRO A 205 1.89 -21.42 -14.68
CA PRO A 205 3.21 -20.95 -14.26
C PRO A 205 3.48 -19.48 -14.55
N GLN A 206 2.70 -18.86 -15.45
CA GLN A 206 2.82 -17.44 -15.78
C GLN A 206 1.96 -16.55 -14.88
N LEU A 207 1.14 -17.12 -14.00
CA LEU A 207 0.35 -16.35 -13.05
C LEU A 207 1.25 -15.86 -11.92
N THR A 208 1.30 -14.55 -11.74
CA THR A 208 2.04 -13.89 -10.67
C THR A 208 1.12 -13.04 -9.81
N VAL A 209 1.47 -12.94 -8.53
CA VAL A 209 0.85 -11.99 -7.59
C VAL A 209 1.91 -10.99 -7.20
N LYS A 210 1.67 -9.71 -7.45
CA LYS A 210 2.59 -8.63 -7.11
C LYS A 210 1.92 -7.62 -6.20
N VAL A 211 2.72 -6.96 -5.37
CA VAL A 211 2.26 -5.76 -4.66
C VAL A 211 2.07 -4.64 -5.67
N ALA A 212 0.86 -4.10 -5.74
CA ALA A 212 0.53 -2.96 -6.61
C ALA A 212 0.69 -1.64 -5.85
N ASP A 213 0.88 -0.52 -6.56
CA ASP A 213 0.84 0.79 -5.92
C ASP A 213 -0.61 1.09 -5.48
N PRO A 214 -0.86 1.38 -4.18
CA PRO A 214 -2.18 1.78 -3.72
C PRO A 214 -2.78 3.00 -4.44
N LYS A 215 -1.97 3.83 -5.11
CA LYS A 215 -2.43 4.92 -5.99
C LYS A 215 -3.21 4.41 -7.22
N GLU A 216 -3.05 3.15 -7.61
CA GLU A 216 -3.79 2.53 -8.71
C GLU A 216 -5.19 2.06 -8.29
N LEU A 217 -5.46 1.99 -6.98
CA LEU A 217 -6.79 1.62 -6.49
C LEU A 217 -7.81 2.69 -6.87
N PRO A 218 -9.03 2.28 -7.27
CA PRO A 218 -10.11 3.25 -7.44
C PRO A 218 -10.41 3.91 -6.08
N PRO A 219 -10.88 5.17 -6.10
CA PRO A 219 -11.29 5.83 -4.87
C PRO A 219 -12.40 5.02 -4.18
N PRO A 220 -12.38 4.93 -2.84
CA PRO A 220 -13.40 4.20 -2.09
C PRO A 220 -14.78 4.81 -2.35
N THR A 221 -15.82 3.99 -2.44
CA THR A 221 -17.20 4.48 -2.65
C THR A 221 -17.74 5.26 -1.44
N ALA A 222 -17.20 4.99 -0.26
CA ALA A 222 -17.53 5.71 0.96
C ALA A 222 -16.32 5.76 1.90
N ILE A 223 -16.21 6.84 2.67
CA ILE A 223 -15.22 7.05 3.71
C ILE A 223 -15.92 7.47 4.99
N ARG A 224 -15.32 7.18 6.14
CA ARG A 224 -15.82 7.62 7.43
C ARG A 224 -14.79 8.52 8.08
N LEU A 225 -15.21 9.72 8.47
CA LEU A 225 -14.43 10.60 9.31
C LEU A 225 -14.88 10.38 10.76
N GLU A 226 -13.99 9.90 11.60
CA GLU A 226 -14.28 9.60 13.01
C GLU A 226 -13.18 10.16 13.92
N CYS A 227 -13.55 10.39 15.18
CA CYS A 227 -12.63 10.79 16.23
C CYS A 227 -12.67 9.72 17.33
N SER A 228 -11.51 9.28 17.79
CA SER A 228 -11.38 8.28 18.86
C SER A 228 -11.65 8.85 20.26
N SER A 229 -11.78 10.17 20.38
CA SER A 229 -12.07 10.90 21.62
C SER A 229 -13.27 11.85 21.43
N SER A 230 -13.72 12.50 22.50
CA SER A 230 -14.78 13.49 22.43
C SER A 230 -14.33 14.72 21.63
N MET A 231 -15.00 14.99 20.51
CA MET A 231 -14.80 16.19 19.72
C MET A 231 -15.93 17.19 20.01
N SER A 232 -15.58 18.43 20.34
CA SER A 232 -16.53 19.53 20.59
C SER A 232 -16.46 20.59 19.50
N GLY A 233 -17.49 21.44 19.44
CA GLY A 233 -17.57 22.57 18.50
C GLY A 233 -17.99 22.18 17.09
N THR A 234 -17.91 23.13 16.16
CA THR A 234 -18.45 22.99 14.79
C THR A 234 -17.83 21.83 14.01
N ALA A 235 -16.56 21.51 14.26
CA ALA A 235 -15.85 20.40 13.62
C ALA A 235 -16.51 19.04 13.90
N ALA A 236 -17.10 18.85 15.08
CA ALA A 236 -17.79 17.61 15.44
C ALA A 236 -18.96 17.30 14.50
N HIS A 237 -19.56 18.33 13.89
CA HIS A 237 -20.64 18.16 12.92
C HIS A 237 -20.16 17.58 11.57
N PHE A 238 -18.87 17.57 11.28
CA PHE A 238 -18.32 16.95 10.08
C PHE A 238 -17.93 15.49 10.29
N LEU A 239 -18.06 14.94 11.50
CA LEU A 239 -17.87 13.52 11.71
C LEU A 239 -19.03 12.72 11.09
N GLY A 240 -18.70 11.57 10.52
CA GLY A 240 -19.68 10.66 9.94
C GLY A 240 -19.23 10.04 8.63
N THR A 241 -20.19 9.44 7.93
CA THR A 241 -19.94 8.75 6.67
C THR A 241 -20.16 9.70 5.50
N TYR A 242 -19.24 9.66 4.56
CA TYR A 242 -19.28 10.39 3.31
C TYR A 242 -19.29 9.41 2.14
N LYS A 243 -20.08 9.71 1.11
CA LYS A 243 -20.17 8.92 -0.13
C LYS A 243 -19.46 9.65 -1.26
N LEU A 244 -18.71 8.90 -2.06
CA LEU A 244 -18.06 9.39 -3.27
C LEU A 244 -19.11 9.95 -4.25
N VAL A 245 -18.82 11.11 -4.82
CA VAL A 245 -19.63 11.72 -5.87
C VAL A 245 -18.93 11.47 -7.21
N MET A 246 -19.42 10.49 -7.97
CA MET A 246 -18.74 9.97 -9.15
C MET A 246 -18.51 11.03 -10.24
N ASP A 247 -19.45 11.95 -10.42
CA ASP A 247 -19.42 12.93 -11.50
C ASP A 247 -18.88 14.30 -11.07
N LYS A 248 -18.21 14.37 -9.91
CA LYS A 248 -17.71 15.63 -9.36
C LYS A 248 -16.26 15.49 -8.90
N VAL A 249 -15.37 16.18 -9.60
CA VAL A 249 -13.95 16.30 -9.29
C VAL A 249 -13.67 17.71 -8.81
N ILE A 250 -12.93 17.85 -7.71
CA ILE A 250 -12.52 19.13 -7.14
C ILE A 250 -11.00 19.12 -7.05
N ASN A 251 -10.36 20.09 -7.72
CA ASN A 251 -8.90 20.19 -7.80
C ASN A 251 -8.23 18.86 -8.19
N GLU A 252 -8.72 18.27 -9.29
CA GLU A 252 -8.22 17.01 -9.88
C GLU A 252 -8.39 15.76 -8.99
N ARG A 253 -9.10 15.87 -7.86
CA ARG A 253 -9.34 14.76 -6.94
C ARG A 253 -10.83 14.47 -6.75
N PRO A 254 -11.20 13.22 -6.42
CA PRO A 254 -12.58 12.89 -6.08
C PRO A 254 -13.06 13.72 -4.88
N CYS A 255 -14.36 13.94 -4.78
CA CYS A 255 -14.95 14.55 -3.59
C CYS A 255 -16.03 13.66 -2.99
N TYR A 256 -16.30 13.84 -1.70
CA TYR A 256 -17.24 13.03 -0.96
C TYR A 256 -18.26 13.91 -0.27
N ARG A 257 -19.53 13.49 -0.30
CA ARG A 257 -20.65 14.20 0.31
C ARG A 257 -21.12 13.46 1.56
N HIS A 258 -21.35 14.19 2.65
CA HIS A 258 -21.80 13.60 3.90
C HIS A 258 -23.20 12.99 3.74
N VAL A 259 -23.38 11.74 4.21
CA VAL A 259 -24.61 10.97 3.99
C VAL A 259 -25.81 11.59 4.70
N LEU A 260 -25.63 12.14 5.91
CA LEU A 260 -26.71 12.72 6.71
C LEU A 260 -26.83 14.24 6.59
N SER A 261 -25.90 14.91 5.91
CA SER A 261 -25.85 16.38 5.88
C SER A 261 -25.40 16.86 4.52
N VAL A 262 -26.36 17.08 3.65
CA VAL A 262 -26.17 17.36 2.22
C VAL A 262 -25.27 18.57 1.90
N GLY A 263 -25.11 19.51 2.84
CA GLY A 263 -24.22 20.67 2.68
C GLY A 263 -22.77 20.44 3.11
N ARG A 264 -22.41 19.26 3.64
CA ARG A 264 -21.06 18.95 4.15
C ARG A 264 -20.32 18.03 3.19
N TRP A 265 -19.07 18.37 2.94
CA TRP A 265 -18.23 17.74 1.94
C TRP A 265 -16.81 17.50 2.44
N LEU A 266 -16.14 16.52 1.86
CA LEU A 266 -14.69 16.33 1.92
C LEU A 266 -14.13 16.52 0.50
N ALA A 267 -13.22 17.48 0.34
CA ALA A 267 -12.55 17.70 -0.93
C ALA A 267 -11.13 18.28 -0.75
N TYR A 268 -10.28 18.06 -1.75
CA TYR A 268 -8.91 18.54 -1.76
C TYR A 268 -8.86 20.06 -1.99
N ASN A 269 -8.03 20.77 -1.23
CA ASN A 269 -7.88 22.23 -1.29
C ASN A 269 -7.02 22.72 -2.47
N GLY A 270 -6.50 21.80 -3.29
CA GLY A 270 -5.67 22.11 -4.45
C GLY A 270 -4.20 22.34 -4.16
N ASP A 271 -3.78 22.18 -2.90
CA ASP A 271 -2.38 22.43 -2.50
C ASP A 271 -1.82 21.27 -1.69
N ASN A 272 -2.29 21.09 -0.45
CA ASN A 272 -1.66 20.16 0.50
C ASN A 272 -2.64 19.43 1.43
N ALA A 273 -3.95 19.70 1.39
CA ALA A 273 -4.86 19.15 2.38
C ALA A 273 -6.25 18.79 1.83
N TRP A 274 -6.88 17.84 2.50
CA TRP A 274 -8.30 17.53 2.37
C TRP A 274 -9.07 18.25 3.46
N ASN A 275 -10.09 19.01 3.08
CA ASN A 275 -10.88 19.81 4.00
C ASN A 275 -12.30 19.25 4.15
N ALA A 276 -12.75 19.14 5.40
CA ALA A 276 -14.17 19.01 5.72
C ALA A 276 -14.80 20.41 5.67
N GLN A 277 -15.73 20.62 4.73
CA GLN A 277 -16.16 21.97 4.36
C GLN A 277 -17.60 22.03 3.85
N SER A 278 -18.12 23.25 3.76
CA SER A 278 -19.42 23.50 3.15
C SER A 278 -19.35 23.37 1.63
N GLU A 279 -20.50 23.15 0.98
CA GLU A 279 -20.57 23.11 -0.49
C GLU A 279 -20.05 24.40 -1.15
N ALA A 280 -20.37 25.56 -0.57
CA ALA A 280 -19.93 26.86 -1.07
C ALA A 280 -18.40 27.09 -0.98
N SER A 281 -17.70 26.25 -0.22
CA SER A 281 -16.25 26.36 0.02
C SER A 281 -15.43 25.31 -0.71
N LEU A 282 -16.07 24.44 -1.52
CA LEU A 282 -15.41 23.31 -2.16
C LEU A 282 -14.13 23.73 -2.90
N GLY A 283 -13.03 23.06 -2.55
CA GLY A 283 -11.73 23.26 -3.19
C GLY A 283 -10.94 24.47 -2.70
N LEU A 284 -11.46 25.23 -1.74
CA LEU A 284 -10.77 26.38 -1.18
C LEU A 284 -9.89 25.97 0.02
N LYS A 285 -8.79 26.70 0.24
CA LYS A 285 -7.96 26.64 1.47
C LYS A 285 -8.68 27.19 2.72
N ARG A 286 -10.01 27.14 2.77
CA ARG A 286 -10.79 27.63 3.92
C ARG A 286 -11.36 26.44 4.68
N GLY A 287 -10.68 26.06 5.76
CA GLY A 287 -11.38 25.50 6.92
C GLY A 287 -12.10 26.65 7.64
N TRP A 288 -13.22 26.35 8.29
CA TRP A 288 -13.78 27.30 9.26
C TRP A 288 -12.82 27.49 10.43
#